data_AF-A0A9E3LRE8-F1
#
_entry.id   AF-A0A9E3LRE8-F1
#
_cell.length_a   1.000
_cell.length_b   1.000
_cell.length_c   1.000
_cell.angle_alpha   90.00
_cell.angle_beta   90.00
_cell.angle_gamma   90.00
#
_symmetry.space_group_name_H-M   'P 1'
#
loop_
_entity.id
_entity.type
_entity.pdbx_description
1 polymer ?
#
loop_
_entity_poly.entity_id
_entity_poly.type
_entity_poly.pdbx_seq_one_letter_code
_entity_poly.pdbx_strand_id
1 'polypeptide(L)'
;DAVSEDGTPLDPFPARKTRAPPKRPLRLLPRGYGWLVRMAPELVPYGIELAHFLAQPDMLALLASSPRLCRALRPLCRMFGLTPPTPSTADAPDPPPRRGPSPARLAARRRRLSDAAAAREHGPQGYRPSTFDR
;
A
#
# COMPACT_ATOMS: atom_id res chain seq x y z
N ASP A 1 65.91 1.90 -2.17
CA ASP A 1 64.85 0.89 -2.35
C ASP A 1 64.42 0.35 -1.00
N ALA A 2 63.20 0.66 -0.56
CA ALA A 2 62.57 0.02 0.60
C ALA A 2 61.08 -0.18 0.28
N VAL A 3 60.77 -1.42 -0.05
CA VAL A 3 59.43 -1.94 -0.30
C VAL A 3 58.83 -2.32 1.05
N SER A 4 57.75 -1.66 1.46
CA SER A 4 56.89 -2.13 2.57
C SER A 4 55.49 -2.36 2.01
N GLU A 5 55.34 -3.56 1.45
CA GLU A 5 54.07 -4.22 1.18
C GLU A 5 53.53 -4.73 2.52
N ASP A 6 52.74 -3.91 3.22
CA ASP A 6 51.94 -4.38 4.35
C ASP A 6 50.46 -4.27 3.97
N GLY A 7 50.06 -5.13 3.04
CA GLY A 7 48.69 -5.30 2.60
C GLY A 7 47.91 -6.12 3.61
N THR A 8 47.56 -5.53 4.76
CA THR A 8 46.64 -6.17 5.70
C THR A 8 45.24 -6.27 5.08
N PRO A 9 44.65 -7.47 4.92
CA PRO A 9 43.29 -7.60 4.42
C PRO A 9 42.32 -6.98 5.44
N LEU A 10 41.66 -5.90 5.05
CA LEU A 10 40.58 -5.32 5.85
C LEU A 10 39.46 -6.34 5.98
N ASP A 11 39.27 -6.85 7.19
CA ASP A 11 38.17 -7.75 7.55
C ASP A 11 36.82 -7.09 7.16
N PRO A 12 35.90 -7.83 6.51
CA PRO A 12 34.60 -7.29 6.15
C PRO A 12 33.79 -7.02 7.42
N PHE A 13 33.49 -5.75 7.66
CA PHE A 13 32.65 -5.29 8.77
C PHE A 13 31.40 -6.18 8.93
N PRO A 14 31.09 -6.67 10.14
CA PRO A 14 29.92 -7.51 10.35
C PRO A 14 28.65 -6.75 9.96
N ALA A 15 27.90 -7.31 9.02
CA ALA A 15 26.66 -6.73 8.52
C ALA A 15 25.74 -6.39 9.70
N ARG A 16 25.56 -5.09 9.94
CA ARG A 16 24.74 -4.55 11.02
C ARG A 16 23.31 -5.03 10.82
N LYS A 17 22.88 -6.02 11.60
CA LYS A 17 21.48 -6.50 11.59
C LYS A 17 20.59 -5.31 11.96
N THR A 18 19.97 -4.69 10.97
CA THR A 18 19.01 -3.61 11.16
C THR A 18 17.83 -4.16 11.95
N ARG A 19 17.79 -3.84 13.24
CA ARG A 19 16.70 -4.23 14.14
C ARG A 19 15.43 -3.59 13.59
N ALA A 20 14.46 -4.43 13.20
CA ALA A 20 13.19 -3.94 12.68
C ALA A 20 12.54 -3.01 13.72
N PRO A 21 12.06 -1.81 13.32
CA PRO A 21 11.47 -0.87 14.26
C PRO A 21 10.22 -1.50 14.89
N PRO A 22 9.97 -1.25 16.19
CA PRO A 22 8.79 -1.76 16.87
C PRO A 22 7.51 -1.25 16.18
N LYS A 23 6.60 -2.17 15.84
CA LYS A 23 5.30 -1.85 15.24
C LYS A 23 4.42 -1.14 16.28
N ARG A 24 4.42 0.20 16.29
CA ARG A 24 3.42 0.95 17.06
C ARG A 24 2.04 0.72 16.44
N PRO A 25 0.98 0.50 17.24
CA PRO A 25 -0.36 0.43 16.70
C PRO A 25 -0.71 1.80 16.11
N LEU A 26 -0.92 1.84 14.79
CA LEU A 26 -1.40 3.04 14.13
C LEU A 26 -2.83 3.29 14.61
N ARG A 27 -3.07 4.41 15.30
CA ARG A 27 -4.44 4.87 15.54
C ARG A 27 -5.05 5.19 14.19
N LEU A 28 -5.85 4.26 13.66
CA LEU A 28 -6.49 4.41 12.37
C LEU A 28 -7.63 5.42 12.51
N LEU A 29 -7.50 6.54 11.81
CA LEU A 29 -8.64 7.43 11.60
C LEU A 29 -9.77 6.68 10.88
N PRO A 30 -11.04 6.94 11.23
CA PRO A 30 -12.17 6.40 10.49
C PRO A 30 -12.04 6.71 9.00
N ARG A 31 -12.30 5.72 8.15
CA ARG A 31 -12.20 5.83 6.68
C ARG A 31 -13.54 5.90 5.96
N GLY A 32 -14.64 6.07 6.72
CA GLY A 32 -16.00 6.13 6.19
C GLY A 32 -16.36 7.50 5.59
N TYR A 33 -17.39 7.55 4.75
CA TYR A 33 -17.97 8.82 4.29
C TYR A 33 -18.72 9.51 5.44
N GLY A 34 -18.59 10.83 5.58
CA GLY A 34 -19.27 11.61 6.61
C GLY A 34 -18.79 11.29 8.04
N TRP A 35 -17.63 10.65 8.20
CA TRP A 35 -17.19 10.19 9.52
C TRP A 35 -16.99 11.34 10.52
N LEU A 36 -16.61 12.53 10.05
CA LEU A 36 -16.35 13.68 10.91
C LEU A 36 -17.64 14.19 11.53
N VAL A 37 -18.70 14.33 10.72
CA VAL A 37 -20.03 14.75 11.19
C VAL A 37 -20.63 13.72 12.16
N ARG A 38 -20.37 12.43 11.95
CA ARG A 38 -20.81 11.36 12.85
C ARG A 38 -20.11 11.37 14.21
N MET A 39 -18.87 11.86 14.26
CA MET A 39 -18.07 11.92 15.49
C MET A 39 -18.23 13.27 16.22
N ALA A 40 -18.43 14.35 15.47
CA ALA A 40 -18.56 15.72 15.97
C ALA A 40 -19.72 16.43 15.26
N PRO A 41 -20.97 16.24 15.72
CA PRO A 41 -22.17 16.85 15.13
C PRO A 41 -22.15 18.38 15.12
N GLU A 42 -21.44 19.01 16.05
CA GLU A 42 -21.19 20.45 16.09
C GLU A 42 -20.48 20.98 14.83
N LEU A 43 -19.88 20.10 14.03
CA LEU A 43 -19.23 20.47 12.77
C LEU A 43 -20.17 20.52 11.56
N VAL A 44 -21.44 20.14 11.71
CA VAL A 44 -22.43 20.18 10.62
C VAL A 44 -22.54 21.56 9.96
N PRO A 45 -22.63 22.69 10.69
CA PRO A 45 -22.76 24.02 10.07
C PRO A 45 -21.59 24.35 9.13
N TYR A 46 -20.37 23.98 9.52
CA TYR A 46 -19.18 24.17 8.69
C TYR A 46 -19.22 23.32 7.41
N GLY A 47 -19.82 22.13 7.47
CA GLY A 47 -20.08 21.32 6.28
C GLY A 47 -21.05 22.00 5.30
N ILE A 48 -22.10 22.64 5.83
CA ILE A 48 -23.07 23.42 5.03
C ILE A 48 -22.40 24.64 4.40
N GLU A 49 -21.62 25.39 5.18
CA GLU A 49 -20.88 26.56 4.70
C GLU A 49 -19.87 26.19 3.62
N LEU A 50 -19.13 25.09 3.83
CA LEU A 50 -18.23 24.54 2.82
C LEU A 50 -18.98 24.15 1.54
N ALA A 51 -20.14 23.50 1.66
CA ALA A 51 -20.95 23.15 0.50
C ALA A 51 -21.42 24.40 -0.26
N HIS A 52 -21.81 25.44 0.46
CA HIS A 52 -22.18 26.73 -0.12
C HIS A 52 -21.00 27.38 -0.85
N PHE A 53 -19.82 27.41 -0.24
CA PHE A 53 -18.60 27.95 -0.85
C PHE A 53 -18.21 27.19 -2.12
N LEU A 54 -18.28 25.86 -2.11
CA LEU A 54 -18.00 25.02 -3.27
C LEU A 54 -19.04 25.16 -4.40
N ALA A 55 -20.23 25.67 -4.11
CA ALA A 55 -21.27 25.93 -5.09
C ALA A 55 -21.14 27.31 -5.76
N GLN A 56 -20.27 28.20 -5.26
CA GLN A 56 -20.07 29.51 -5.87
C GLN A 56 -19.42 29.40 -7.26
N PRO A 57 -19.87 30.17 -8.26
CA PRO A 57 -19.38 30.07 -9.64
C PRO A 57 -17.88 30.35 -9.74
N ASP A 58 -17.39 31.34 -8.99
CA ASP A 58 -15.97 31.70 -8.97
C ASP A 58 -15.11 30.56 -8.42
N MET A 59 -15.61 29.86 -7.38
CA MET A 59 -14.95 28.69 -6.82
C MET A 59 -14.94 27.51 -7.80
N LEU A 60 -16.05 27.28 -8.51
CA LEU A 60 -16.11 26.26 -9.54
C LEU A 60 -15.13 26.56 -10.69
N ALA A 61 -15.02 27.81 -11.11
CA ALA A 61 -14.05 28.24 -12.12
C ALA A 61 -12.60 28.02 -11.66
N LEU A 62 -12.29 28.37 -10.40
CA LEU A 62 -10.98 28.11 -9.79
C LEU A 62 -10.67 26.61 -9.77
N LEU A 63 -11.63 25.78 -9.35
CA LEU A 63 -11.48 24.33 -9.27
C LEU A 63 -11.32 23.69 -10.64
N ALA A 64 -12.02 24.21 -11.66
CA ALA A 64 -11.84 23.80 -13.05
C ALA A 64 -10.43 24.14 -13.56
N SER A 65 -9.88 25.30 -13.19
CA SER A 65 -8.51 25.70 -13.58
C SER A 65 -7.41 24.90 -12.88
N SER A 66 -7.70 24.30 -11.71
CA SER A 66 -6.71 23.61 -10.88
C SER A 66 -7.19 22.23 -10.38
N PRO A 67 -6.98 21.16 -11.17
CA PRO A 67 -7.34 19.80 -10.77
C PRO A 67 -6.62 19.30 -9.51
N ARG A 68 -5.43 19.85 -9.20
CA ARG A 68 -4.69 19.54 -7.97
C ARG A 68 -5.45 20.00 -6.73
N LEU A 69 -6.10 21.16 -6.78
CA LEU A 69 -6.92 21.68 -5.68
C LEU A 69 -8.14 20.79 -5.44
N CYS A 70 -8.81 20.33 -6.51
CA CYS A 70 -9.91 19.37 -6.39
C CYS A 70 -9.48 18.07 -5.68
N ARG A 71 -8.28 17.56 -6.00
CA ARG A 71 -7.72 16.37 -5.33
C ARG A 71 -7.43 16.62 -3.85
N ALA A 72 -6.95 17.81 -3.50
CA ALA A 72 -6.66 18.20 -2.12
C ALA A 72 -7.94 18.39 -1.28
N LEU A 73 -9.03 18.88 -1.86
CA LEU A 73 -10.32 19.06 -1.18
C LEU A 73 -11.13 17.76 -1.06
N ARG A 74 -10.86 16.77 -1.90
CA ARG A 74 -11.59 15.50 -1.97
C ARG A 74 -11.67 14.76 -0.62
N PRO A 75 -10.56 14.58 0.12
CA PRO A 75 -10.60 13.97 1.44
C PRO A 75 -11.52 14.75 2.36
N LEU A 76 -11.39 16.08 2.39
CA LEU A 76 -12.15 16.96 3.26
C LEU A 76 -13.66 16.87 2.99
N CYS A 77 -14.08 16.95 1.72
CA CYS A 77 -15.48 16.73 1.32
C CYS A 77 -15.99 15.37 1.81
N ARG A 78 -15.20 14.30 1.65
CA ARG A 78 -15.59 12.96 2.14
C ARG A 78 -15.70 12.89 3.66
N MET A 79 -14.90 13.62 4.42
CA MET A 79 -15.01 13.65 5.89
C MET A 79 -16.34 14.26 6.34
N PHE A 80 -16.77 15.35 5.68
CA PHE A 80 -18.05 16.02 5.93
C PHE A 80 -19.26 15.33 5.31
N GLY A 81 -19.03 14.36 4.42
CA GLY A 81 -20.12 13.69 3.71
C GLY A 81 -20.68 14.52 2.55
N LEU A 82 -19.84 15.35 1.94
CA LEU A 82 -20.14 16.13 0.75
C LEU A 82 -19.63 15.43 -0.52
N THR A 83 -20.38 15.58 -1.61
CA THR A 83 -19.95 15.12 -2.93
C THR A 83 -18.89 16.07 -3.46
N PRO A 84 -17.62 15.62 -3.64
CA PRO A 84 -16.58 16.50 -4.15
C PRO A 84 -16.87 16.89 -5.60
N PRO A 85 -16.57 18.13 -6.00
CA PRO A 85 -16.63 18.52 -7.41
C PRO A 85 -15.66 17.63 -8.19
N THR A 86 -16.20 16.82 -9.09
CA THR A 86 -15.41 15.89 -9.89
C THR A 86 -14.62 16.67 -10.94
N PRO A 87 -13.28 16.70 -10.87
CA PRO A 87 -12.52 17.13 -12.03
C PRO A 87 -12.81 16.12 -13.14
N SER A 88 -13.13 16.61 -14.34
CA SER A 88 -13.30 15.78 -15.53
C SER A 88 -12.13 14.79 -15.61
N THR A 89 -12.44 13.50 -15.74
CA THR A 89 -11.49 12.39 -15.70
C THR A 89 -10.44 12.42 -16.81
N ALA A 90 -10.48 13.41 -17.70
CA ALA A 90 -9.59 13.56 -18.83
C ALA A 90 -8.09 13.71 -18.45
N ASP A 91 -7.77 14.23 -17.25
CA ASP A 91 -6.38 14.49 -16.83
C ASP A 91 -5.87 13.57 -15.71
N ALA A 92 -6.42 12.37 -15.59
CA ALA A 92 -5.71 11.35 -14.82
C ALA A 92 -4.44 11.00 -15.61
N PRO A 93 -3.22 11.30 -15.11
CA PRO A 93 -2.02 10.77 -15.75
C PRO A 93 -2.19 9.25 -15.81
N ASP A 94 -1.90 8.68 -16.99
CA ASP A 94 -2.00 7.25 -17.21
C ASP A 94 -1.40 6.53 -15.99
N PRO A 95 -2.13 5.59 -15.35
CA PRO A 95 -1.58 4.87 -14.23
C PRO A 95 -0.23 4.32 -14.67
N PRO A 96 0.85 4.49 -13.89
CA PRO A 96 2.16 4.04 -14.30
C PRO A 96 2.02 2.57 -14.71
N PRO A 97 2.61 2.16 -15.85
CA PRO A 97 2.42 0.83 -16.39
C PRO A 97 2.63 -0.15 -15.25
N ARG A 98 1.59 -0.94 -14.93
CA ARG A 98 1.67 -1.90 -13.84
C ARG A 98 2.91 -2.74 -14.12
N ARG A 99 3.96 -2.59 -13.32
CA ARG A 99 5.17 -3.40 -13.45
C ARG A 99 4.70 -4.84 -13.38
N GLY A 100 4.81 -5.54 -14.50
CA GLY A 100 4.45 -6.94 -14.58
C GLY A 100 5.15 -7.72 -13.48
N PRO A 101 4.65 -8.90 -13.12
CA PRO A 101 5.33 -9.75 -12.15
C PRO A 101 6.80 -9.91 -12.57
N SER A 102 7.73 -9.49 -11.71
CA SER A 102 9.16 -9.58 -11.96
C SER A 102 9.53 -11.01 -12.41
N PRO A 103 10.47 -11.17 -13.37
CA PRO A 103 10.93 -12.48 -13.81
C PRO A 103 11.39 -13.35 -12.64
N ALA A 104 11.96 -12.76 -11.58
CA ALA A 104 12.32 -13.49 -10.35
C ALA A 104 11.09 -14.07 -9.62
N ARG A 105 9.97 -13.33 -9.61
CA ARG A 105 8.70 -13.78 -8.99
C ARG A 105 8.05 -14.89 -9.81
N LEU A 106 8.16 -14.83 -11.14
CA LEU A 106 7.70 -15.89 -12.04
C LEU A 106 8.56 -17.15 -11.91
N ALA A 107 9.88 -17.02 -11.83
CA ALA A 107 10.81 -18.13 -11.62
C ALA A 107 10.56 -18.82 -10.26
N ALA A 108 10.39 -18.04 -9.19
CA ALA A 108 10.06 -18.58 -7.87
C ALA A 108 8.70 -19.31 -7.86
N ARG A 109 7.70 -18.79 -8.58
CA ARG A 109 6.39 -19.44 -8.72
C ARG A 109 6.48 -20.74 -9.52
N ARG A 110 7.29 -20.78 -10.59
CA ARG A 110 7.55 -22.00 -11.35
C ARG A 110 8.19 -23.07 -10.46
N ARG A 111 9.26 -22.74 -9.72
CA ARG A 111 9.91 -23.68 -8.78
C ARG A 111 8.93 -24.25 -7.76
N ARG A 112 8.11 -23.42 -7.13
CA ARG A 112 7.09 -23.89 -6.16
C ARG A 112 6.08 -24.86 -6.77
N LEU A 113 5.71 -24.66 -8.04
CA LEU A 113 4.80 -25.57 -8.75
C LEU A 113 5.51 -26.88 -9.11
N SER A 114 6.78 -26.81 -9.51
CA SER A 114 7.64 -27.99 -9.74
C SER A 114 7.78 -28.82 -8.47
N ASP A 115 8.13 -28.18 -7.35
CA ASP A 115 8.33 -28.85 -6.06
C ASP A 115 7.03 -29.48 -5.55
N ALA A 116 5.91 -28.78 -5.71
CA ALA A 116 4.60 -29.30 -5.35
C ALA A 116 4.15 -30.48 -6.23
N ALA A 117 4.57 -30.52 -7.51
CA ALA A 117 4.33 -31.67 -8.39
C ALA A 117 5.21 -32.86 -8.00
N ALA A 118 6.50 -32.64 -7.73
CA ALA A 118 7.43 -33.68 -7.30
C ALA A 118 7.04 -34.32 -5.95
N ALA A 119 6.51 -33.51 -5.02
CA ALA A 119 5.98 -33.98 -3.74
C ALA A 119 4.69 -34.82 -3.87
N ARG A 120 3.97 -34.72 -5.00
CA ARG A 120 2.82 -35.60 -5.28
C ARG A 120 3.22 -36.95 -5.87
N GLU A 121 4.35 -37.01 -6.55
CA GLU A 121 4.88 -38.27 -7.12
C GLU A 121 5.61 -39.12 -6.07
N HIS A 122 6.25 -38.47 -5.09
CA HIS A 122 6.76 -39.13 -3.89
C HIS A 122 5.64 -39.22 -2.85
N GLY A 123 4.60 -39.98 -3.16
CA GLY A 123 3.57 -40.34 -2.18
C GLY A 123 4.23 -40.88 -0.90
N PRO A 124 3.64 -40.66 0.29
CA PRO A 124 4.20 -41.10 1.56
C PRO A 124 4.41 -42.61 1.52
N GLN A 125 5.64 -43.02 1.23
CA GLN A 125 6.04 -44.40 1.13
C GLN A 125 6.16 -44.92 2.57
N GLY A 126 5.10 -45.57 3.04
CA GLY A 126 5.14 -46.34 4.29
C GLY A 126 4.36 -45.75 5.44
N TYR A 127 3.03 -45.73 5.34
CA TYR A 127 2.22 -46.13 6.49
C TYR A 127 1.51 -47.44 6.14
N ARG A 128 2.11 -48.57 6.53
CA ARG A 128 1.41 -49.85 6.60
C ARG A 128 0.67 -49.87 7.93
N PRO A 129 -0.67 -49.83 7.97
CA PRO A 129 -1.39 -50.09 9.20
C PRO A 129 -1.08 -51.54 9.62
N SER A 130 -0.41 -51.69 10.75
CA SER A 130 -0.26 -52.98 11.42
C SER A 130 -1.65 -53.42 11.85
N THR A 131 -2.17 -54.45 11.19
CA THR A 131 -3.36 -55.17 11.62
C THR A 131 -3.01 -55.87 12.94
N PHE A 132 -3.37 -55.27 14.06
CA PHE A 132 -3.33 -55.94 15.35
C PHE A 132 -4.64 -56.72 15.53
N ASP A 133 -4.48 -58.03 15.50
CA ASP A 133 -5.48 -59.09 15.65
C ASP A 133 -5.76 -59.29 17.16
N ARG A 134 -7.03 -59.25 17.57
CA ARG A 134 -7.53 -59.97 18.76
C ARG A 134 -9.05 -60.09 18.80
#